data_AF-A0A183J4A0-F1
#
_entry.id   AF-A0A183J4A0-F1
#
_cell.length_a   1.000
_cell.length_b   1.000
_cell.length_c   1.000
_cell.angle_alpha   90.00
_cell.angle_beta   90.00
_cell.angle_gamma   90.00
#
_symmetry.space_group_name_H-M   'P 1'
#
loop_
_entity.id
_entity.type
_entity.pdbx_description
1 polymer ?
#
loop_
_entity_poly.entity_id
_entity_poly.type
_entity_poly.pdbx_seq_one_letter_code
_entity_poly.pdbx_strand_id
1 'polypeptide(L)'
;MNSEPPIMVQMYENMRSLMAEVSKLVPSFHRMCESLWAGQSLYNLENAQSLRAKLSSFLQHIEFVSDKIAKLDVPNDENFPRVSTAVLQRNIRSHVMHFIESATQQMPSLPSQSEYLERRDRARQLLHDQLEKERSEVRVWNDKNPAATVDNGEERLVSYLDSPGESGTFDRRESEGLLHGFSATGDHSNLFIDNDVVDPLQEQTLLLKDYIRQATLEGRLDVAECLESNLKELLQEIEMQQRSS
;
A
#
# COMPACT_ATOMS: atom_id res chain seq x y z
N MET A 1 -32.38 -3.79 33.28
CA MET A 1 -32.47 -2.42 32.73
C MET A 1 -31.16 -2.13 32.04
N ASN A 2 -31.10 -2.27 30.72
CA ASN A 2 -29.92 -1.89 29.94
C ASN A 2 -30.00 -0.37 29.78
N SER A 3 -29.50 0.37 30.76
CA SER A 3 -29.40 1.82 30.64
C SER A 3 -28.36 2.10 29.56
N GLU A 4 -28.79 2.65 28.43
CA GLU A 4 -27.88 3.08 27.37
C GLU A 4 -26.81 4.01 27.98
N PRO A 5 -25.53 3.86 27.60
CA PRO A 5 -24.47 4.70 28.12
C PRO A 5 -24.79 6.17 27.84
N PRO A 6 -24.45 7.11 28.74
CA PRO A 6 -24.76 8.52 28.55
C PRO A 6 -24.30 9.03 27.19
N ILE A 7 -25.09 9.91 26.56
CA ILE A 7 -24.82 10.44 25.20
C ILE A 7 -23.39 10.98 25.07
N MET A 8 -22.88 11.63 26.11
CA MET A 8 -21.51 12.14 26.15
C MET A 8 -20.45 11.03 26.03
N VAL A 9 -20.68 9.87 26.67
CA VAL A 9 -19.79 8.70 26.60
C VAL A 9 -19.79 8.14 25.19
N GLN A 10 -20.96 7.98 24.56
CA GLN A 10 -21.07 7.49 23.18
C GLN A 10 -20.35 8.42 22.19
N MET A 11 -20.51 9.74 22.35
CA MET A 11 -19.81 10.73 21.51
C MET A 11 -18.29 10.68 21.71
N TYR A 12 -17.84 10.53 22.96
CA TYR A 12 -16.43 10.43 23.27
C TYR A 12 -15.80 9.15 22.69
N GLU A 13 -16.49 8.01 22.81
CA GLU A 13 -16.04 6.73 22.24
C GLU A 13 -15.96 6.78 20.71
N ASN A 14 -16.98 7.36 20.06
CA ASN A 14 -16.96 7.59 18.61
C ASN A 14 -15.75 8.44 18.21
N MET A 15 -15.59 9.61 18.83
CA MET A 15 -14.44 10.49 18.58
C MET A 15 -13.10 9.78 18.80
N ARG A 16 -12.97 8.97 19.85
CA ARG A 16 -11.76 8.19 20.12
C ARG A 16 -11.49 7.14 19.05
N SER A 17 -12.52 6.48 18.53
CA SER A 17 -12.37 5.55 17.40
C SER A 17 -11.89 6.26 16.14
N LEU A 18 -12.44 7.45 15.83
CA LEU A 18 -11.99 8.26 14.70
C LEU A 18 -10.54 8.73 14.87
N MET A 19 -10.13 9.12 16.08
CA MET A 19 -8.74 9.48 16.37
C MET A 19 -7.79 8.29 16.16
N ALA A 20 -8.21 7.08 16.57
CA ALA A 20 -7.42 5.86 16.35
C ALA A 20 -7.25 5.55 14.85
N GLU A 21 -8.29 5.71 14.05
CA GLU A 21 -8.22 5.55 12.58
C GLU A 21 -7.28 6.57 11.94
N VAL A 22 -7.34 7.84 12.36
CA VAL A 22 -6.40 8.87 11.89
C VAL A 22 -4.96 8.50 12.26
N SER A 23 -4.71 8.11 13.51
CA SER A 23 -3.38 7.68 13.96
C SER A 23 -2.83 6.47 13.17
N LYS A 24 -3.71 5.58 12.70
CA LYS A 24 -3.33 4.45 11.85
C LYS A 24 -3.01 4.86 10.40
N LEU A 25 -3.78 5.81 9.85
CA LEU A 25 -3.66 6.21 8.44
C LEU A 25 -2.57 7.26 8.18
N VAL A 26 -2.21 8.09 9.17
CA VAL A 26 -1.18 9.12 9.02
C VAL A 26 0.19 8.54 8.56
N PRO A 27 0.71 7.46 9.17
CA PRO A 27 1.95 6.82 8.69
C PRO A 27 1.85 6.31 7.24
N SER A 28 0.67 5.82 6.85
CA SER A 28 0.43 5.35 5.47
C SER A 28 0.44 6.49 4.46
N PHE A 29 -0.13 7.64 4.85
CA PHE A 29 -0.05 8.85 4.05
C PHE A 29 1.39 9.36 3.93
N HIS A 30 2.20 9.25 4.99
CA HIS A 30 3.61 9.63 4.96
C HIS A 30 4.39 8.79 3.95
N ARG A 31 4.29 7.45 4.04
CA ARG A 31 4.94 6.52 3.10
C ARG A 31 4.55 6.80 1.65
N MET A 32 3.26 7.07 1.43
CA MET A 32 2.75 7.41 0.10
C MET A 32 3.35 8.72 -0.42
N CYS A 33 3.46 9.74 0.43
CA CYS A 33 4.12 11.00 0.07
C CYS A 33 5.60 10.80 -0.26
N GLU A 34 6.33 10.05 0.56
CA GLU A 34 7.75 9.74 0.33
C GLU A 34 7.96 9.03 -1.01
N SER A 35 7.16 8.01 -1.32
CA SER A 35 7.21 7.32 -2.61
C SER A 35 6.96 8.26 -3.79
N LEU A 36 5.98 9.16 -3.66
CA LEU A 36 5.67 10.15 -4.71
C LEU A 36 6.82 11.14 -4.90
N TRP A 37 7.41 11.63 -3.80
CA TRP A 37 8.57 12.53 -3.85
C TRP A 37 9.83 11.85 -4.41
N ALA A 38 9.99 10.56 -4.17
CA ALA A 38 11.03 9.71 -4.74
C ALA A 38 10.80 9.35 -6.22
N GLY A 39 9.63 9.67 -6.79
CA GLY A 39 9.28 9.34 -8.17
C GLY A 39 8.98 7.84 -8.39
N GLN A 40 8.76 7.08 -7.32
CA GLN A 40 8.40 5.67 -7.39
C GLN A 40 6.94 5.51 -7.84
N SER A 41 6.68 4.59 -8.77
CA SER A 41 5.37 4.42 -9.42
C SER A 41 4.38 3.52 -8.65
N LEU A 42 4.73 3.12 -7.43
CA LEU A 42 3.90 2.26 -6.57
C LEU A 42 2.58 2.93 -6.19
N TYR A 43 2.59 4.25 -6.01
CA TYR A 43 1.41 5.03 -5.62
C TYR A 43 1.10 6.09 -6.66
N ASN A 44 -0.18 6.22 -7.02
CA ASN A 44 -0.66 7.29 -7.88
C ASN A 44 -0.96 8.56 -7.05
N LEU A 45 -0.83 9.74 -7.65
CA LEU A 45 -1.17 11.01 -7.00
C LEU A 45 -2.63 11.03 -6.56
N GLU A 46 -3.52 10.44 -7.34
CA GLU A 46 -4.95 10.31 -7.02
C GLU A 46 -5.16 9.59 -5.68
N ASN A 47 -4.46 8.48 -5.45
CA ASN A 47 -4.56 7.73 -4.20
C ASN A 47 -4.16 8.57 -2.99
N ALA A 48 -3.11 9.39 -3.14
CA ALA A 48 -2.64 10.27 -2.08
C ALA A 48 -3.61 11.42 -1.83
N GLN A 49 -4.22 11.96 -2.88
CA GLN A 49 -5.30 12.94 -2.76
C GLN A 49 -6.53 12.35 -2.06
N SER A 50 -6.96 11.14 -2.43
CA SER A 50 -8.08 10.45 -1.78
C SER A 50 -7.80 10.17 -0.30
N LEU A 51 -6.60 9.69 0.04
CA LEU A 51 -6.22 9.44 1.44
C LEU A 51 -6.14 10.74 2.25
N ARG A 52 -5.61 11.82 1.66
CA ARG A 52 -5.62 13.15 2.28
C ARG A 52 -7.03 13.67 2.52
N ALA A 53 -7.93 13.52 1.55
CA ALA A 53 -9.33 13.90 1.68
C ALA A 53 -10.03 13.10 2.79
N LYS A 54 -9.79 11.79 2.86
CA LYS A 54 -10.31 10.91 3.91
C LYS A 54 -9.81 11.33 5.31
N LEU A 55 -8.51 11.58 5.46
CA LEU A 55 -7.92 12.10 6.70
C LEU A 55 -8.54 13.44 7.10
N SER A 56 -8.71 14.35 6.14
CA SER A 56 -9.32 15.67 6.38
C SER A 56 -10.77 15.54 6.85
N SER A 57 -11.54 14.61 6.27
CA SER A 57 -12.91 14.31 6.68
C SER A 57 -12.98 13.77 8.12
N PHE A 58 -12.07 12.87 8.50
CA PHE A 58 -12.00 12.39 9.89
C PHE A 58 -11.64 13.50 10.87
N LEU A 59 -10.66 14.36 10.55
CA LEU A 59 -10.29 15.49 11.41
C LEU A 59 -11.47 16.47 11.58
N GLN A 60 -12.20 16.77 10.51
CA GLN A 60 -13.42 17.59 10.57
C GLN A 60 -14.51 16.93 11.43
N HIS A 61 -14.69 15.61 11.32
CA HIS A 61 -15.67 14.88 12.12
C HIS A 61 -15.29 14.88 13.62
N ILE A 62 -14.01 14.67 13.93
CA ILE A 62 -13.47 14.75 15.29
C ILE A 62 -13.73 16.15 15.88
N GLU A 63 -13.46 17.21 15.11
CA GLU A 63 -13.73 18.58 15.51
C GLU A 63 -15.22 18.81 15.80
N PHE A 64 -16.09 18.34 14.91
CA PHE A 64 -17.53 18.45 15.06
C PHE A 64 -18.07 17.74 16.31
N VAL A 65 -17.60 16.52 16.59
CA VAL A 65 -18.00 15.78 17.79
C VAL A 65 -17.48 16.47 19.05
N SER A 66 -16.24 16.97 19.04
CA SER A 66 -15.68 17.76 20.14
C SER A 66 -16.50 19.02 20.44
N ASP A 67 -16.92 19.75 19.40
CA ASP A 67 -17.76 20.95 19.56
C ASP A 67 -19.15 20.60 20.10
N LYS A 68 -19.75 19.48 19.65
CA LYS A 68 -21.00 18.97 20.22
C LYS A 68 -20.85 18.59 21.69
N ILE A 69 -19.77 17.90 22.07
CA ILE A 69 -19.51 17.54 23.48
C ILE A 69 -19.38 18.80 24.34
N ALA A 70 -18.75 19.86 23.82
CA ALA A 70 -18.59 21.13 24.52
C ALA A 70 -19.93 21.90 24.70
N LYS A 71 -20.91 21.68 23.81
CA LYS A 71 -22.24 22.32 23.83
C LYS A 71 -23.33 21.46 24.49
N LEU A 72 -23.02 20.21 24.87
CA LEU A 72 -23.97 19.36 25.59
C LEU A 72 -24.31 20.02 26.92
N ASP A 73 -25.59 20.38 27.08
CA ASP A 73 -26.10 20.94 28.31
C ASP A 73 -26.09 19.86 29.41
N VAL A 74 -25.64 20.22 30.60
CA VAL A 74 -25.50 19.26 31.71
C VAL A 74 -26.91 18.91 32.19
N PRO A 75 -27.32 17.63 32.19
CA PRO A 75 -28.64 17.24 32.67
C PRO A 75 -28.91 17.82 34.07
N ASN A 76 -30.14 18.34 34.28
CA ASN A 76 -30.62 18.91 35.54
C ASN A 76 -30.81 17.83 36.62
N ASP A 77 -29.75 17.08 36.93
CA ASP A 77 -29.72 16.17 38.05
C ASP A 77 -29.07 16.93 39.22
N GLU A 78 -29.80 17.14 40.31
CA GLU A 78 -29.33 17.90 41.49
C GLU A 78 -28.04 17.30 42.11
N ASN A 79 -27.72 16.05 41.76
CA ASN A 79 -26.54 15.33 42.22
C ASN A 79 -25.27 15.53 41.37
N PHE A 80 -25.32 16.25 40.23
CA PHE A 80 -24.15 16.36 39.34
C PHE A 80 -23.41 17.70 39.48
N PRO A 81 -22.12 17.72 39.89
CA PRO A 81 -21.36 18.96 40.01
C PRO A 81 -21.04 19.56 38.64
N ARG A 82 -21.82 20.57 38.24
CA ARG A 82 -21.72 21.31 36.95
C ARG A 82 -20.31 21.84 36.63
N VAL A 83 -19.53 22.19 37.65
CA VAL A 83 -18.15 22.68 37.46
C VAL A 83 -17.25 21.57 36.94
N SER A 84 -17.43 20.33 37.44
CA SER A 84 -16.59 19.19 37.04
C SER A 84 -16.87 18.74 35.59
N THR A 85 -18.12 18.82 35.13
CA THR A 85 -18.49 18.48 33.75
C THR A 85 -17.98 19.52 32.75
N ALA A 86 -18.10 20.81 33.08
CA ALA A 86 -17.58 21.88 32.24
C ALA A 86 -16.05 21.81 32.10
N VAL A 87 -15.33 21.50 33.19
CA VAL A 87 -13.88 21.28 33.15
C VAL A 87 -13.53 20.08 32.27
N LEU A 88 -14.26 18.97 32.39
CA LEU A 88 -14.04 17.78 31.57
C LEU A 88 -14.26 18.07 30.07
N GLN A 89 -15.38 18.71 29.71
CA GLN A 89 -15.69 19.11 28.32
C GLN A 89 -14.59 20.02 27.74
N ARG A 90 -14.12 21.00 28.52
CA ARG A 90 -13.00 21.88 28.13
C ARG A 90 -11.70 21.10 27.91
N ASN A 91 -11.37 20.17 28.80
CA ASN A 91 -10.16 19.35 28.67
C ASN A 91 -10.24 18.42 27.44
N ILE A 92 -11.41 17.81 27.19
CA ILE A 92 -11.66 17.01 25.99
C ILE A 92 -11.42 17.86 24.74
N ARG A 93 -12.01 19.06 24.68
CA ARG A 93 -11.80 19.97 23.55
C ARG A 93 -10.33 20.37 23.39
N SER A 94 -9.65 20.72 24.47
CA SER A 94 -8.23 21.06 24.42
C SER A 94 -7.38 19.92 23.87
N HIS A 95 -7.63 18.68 24.31
CA HIS A 95 -6.92 17.50 23.84
C HIS A 95 -7.14 17.25 22.34
N VAL A 96 -8.39 17.39 21.88
CA VAL A 96 -8.76 17.21 20.47
C VAL A 96 -8.12 18.28 19.59
N MET A 97 -8.10 19.53 20.01
CA MET A 97 -7.46 20.61 19.25
C MET A 97 -5.96 20.34 19.09
N HIS A 98 -5.27 19.92 20.16
CA HIS A 98 -3.86 19.53 20.07
C HIS A 98 -3.64 18.32 19.15
N PHE A 99 -4.53 17.33 19.19
CA PHE A 99 -4.45 16.19 18.29
C PHE A 99 -4.61 16.60 16.82
N ILE A 100 -5.62 17.43 16.50
CA ILE A 100 -5.84 17.92 15.14
C ILE A 100 -4.66 18.74 14.65
N GLU A 101 -4.12 19.62 15.50
CA GLU A 101 -2.92 20.41 15.19
C GLU A 101 -1.72 19.50 14.90
N SER A 102 -1.44 18.53 15.78
CA SER A 102 -0.37 17.55 15.59
C SER A 102 -0.55 16.73 14.31
N ALA A 103 -1.75 16.22 14.04
CA ALA A 103 -2.04 15.45 12.83
C ALA A 103 -1.87 16.30 11.57
N THR A 104 -2.26 17.58 11.63
CA THR A 104 -2.13 18.52 10.51
C THR A 104 -0.68 18.87 10.22
N GLN A 105 0.13 19.09 11.26
CA GLN A 105 1.57 19.32 11.12
C GLN A 105 2.30 18.10 10.54
N GLN A 106 1.82 16.89 10.82
CA GLN A 106 2.37 15.65 10.30
C GLN A 106 1.96 15.33 8.85
N MET A 107 1.04 16.08 8.25
CA MET A 107 0.64 15.88 6.85
C MET A 107 1.50 16.74 5.90
N PRO A 108 2.50 16.15 5.20
CA PRO A 108 3.31 16.88 4.23
C PRO A 108 2.50 17.35 3.03
N SER A 109 2.98 18.38 2.33
CA SER A 109 2.38 18.82 1.08
C SER A 109 2.59 17.79 -0.02
N LEU A 110 1.52 17.48 -0.75
CA LEU A 110 1.59 16.66 -1.96
C LEU A 110 2.26 17.48 -3.07
N PRO A 111 3.10 16.85 -3.93
CA PRO A 111 3.59 17.50 -5.13
C PRO A 111 2.41 17.87 -6.04
N SER A 112 2.53 18.99 -6.75
CA SER A 112 1.55 19.33 -7.80
C SER A 112 1.59 18.30 -8.92
N GLN A 113 0.51 18.21 -9.71
CA GLN A 113 0.42 17.28 -10.86
C GLN A 113 1.64 17.41 -11.79
N SER A 114 2.08 18.64 -12.06
CA SER A 114 3.24 18.92 -12.91
C SER A 114 4.55 18.44 -12.28
N GLU A 115 4.77 18.68 -10.99
CA GLU A 115 5.98 18.26 -10.28
C GLU A 115 6.05 16.74 -10.12
N TYR A 116 4.92 16.08 -9.88
CA TYR A 116 4.85 14.62 -9.86
C TYR A 116 5.22 14.03 -11.22
N LEU A 117 4.66 14.57 -12.31
CA LEU A 117 4.97 14.11 -13.67
C LEU A 117 6.45 14.33 -14.00
N GLU A 118 6.99 15.51 -13.72
CA GLU A 118 8.42 15.83 -13.97
C GLU A 118 9.34 14.89 -13.19
N ARG A 119 9.05 14.62 -11.92
CA ARG A 119 9.85 13.70 -11.10
C ARG A 119 9.75 12.27 -11.58
N ARG A 120 8.55 11.81 -11.93
CA ARG A 120 8.34 10.48 -12.49
C ARG A 120 9.07 10.31 -13.82
N ASP A 121 8.99 11.31 -14.68
CA ASP A 121 9.64 11.28 -15.99
C ASP A 121 11.17 11.36 -15.85
N ARG A 122 11.67 12.17 -14.90
CA ARG A 122 13.09 12.22 -14.53
C ARG A 122 13.59 10.88 -13.98
N ALA A 123 12.83 10.23 -13.11
CA ALA A 123 13.18 8.90 -12.60
C ALA A 123 13.23 7.87 -13.73
N ARG A 124 12.28 7.95 -14.68
CA ARG A 124 12.24 7.09 -15.87
C ARG A 124 13.44 7.32 -16.79
N GLN A 125 13.84 8.58 -16.99
CA GLN A 125 15.02 8.95 -17.77
C GLN A 125 16.31 8.47 -17.12
N LEU A 126 16.47 8.67 -15.80
CA LEU A 126 17.65 8.20 -15.08
C LEU A 126 17.80 6.67 -15.16
N LEU A 127 16.69 5.94 -15.06
CA LEU A 127 16.69 4.49 -15.22
C LEU A 127 17.06 4.09 -16.65
N HIS A 128 16.50 4.77 -17.65
CA HIS A 128 16.84 4.55 -19.06
C HIS A 128 18.34 4.78 -19.32
N ASP A 129 18.90 5.89 -18.83
CA ASP A 129 20.32 6.23 -18.98
C ASP A 129 21.23 5.22 -18.27
N GLN A 130 20.82 4.69 -17.11
CA GLN A 130 21.57 3.64 -16.41
C GLN A 130 21.60 2.34 -17.21
N LEU A 131 20.46 1.91 -17.78
CA LEU A 131 20.38 0.72 -18.62
C LEU A 131 21.20 0.86 -19.91
N GLU A 132 21.17 2.03 -20.55
CA GLU A 132 21.96 2.30 -21.75
C GLU A 132 23.47 2.22 -21.44
N LYS A 133 23.90 2.78 -20.30
CA LYS A 133 25.28 2.68 -19.83
C LYS A 133 25.69 1.24 -19.56
N GLU A 134 24.89 0.48 -18.80
CA GLU A 134 25.16 -0.93 -18.52
C GLU A 134 25.26 -1.76 -19.81
N ARG A 135 24.31 -1.55 -20.75
CA ARG A 135 24.36 -2.18 -22.09
C ARG A 135 25.63 -1.81 -22.86
N SER A 136 26.04 -0.55 -22.82
CA SER A 136 27.25 -0.08 -23.50
C SER A 136 28.53 -0.65 -22.89
N GLU A 137 28.59 -0.78 -21.55
CA GLU A 137 29.72 -1.35 -20.82
C GLU A 137 29.86 -2.85 -21.10
N VAL A 138 28.75 -3.59 -21.13
CA VAL A 138 28.73 -5.01 -21.52
C VAL A 138 29.21 -5.19 -22.97
N ARG A 139 28.75 -4.36 -23.91
CA ARG A 139 29.21 -4.40 -25.31
C ARG A 139 30.72 -4.14 -25.41
N VAL A 140 31.21 -3.09 -24.74
CA VAL A 140 32.64 -2.75 -24.74
C VAL A 140 33.48 -3.83 -24.06
N TRP A 141 32.98 -4.49 -23.02
CA TRP A 141 33.65 -5.63 -22.39
C TRP A 141 33.72 -6.84 -23.32
N ASN A 142 32.62 -7.15 -24.01
CA ASN A 142 32.55 -8.24 -24.99
C ASN A 142 33.49 -8.00 -26.20
N ASP A 143 33.54 -6.77 -26.71
CA ASP A 143 34.45 -6.38 -27.81
C ASP A 143 35.93 -6.43 -27.40
N LYS A 144 36.25 -6.17 -26.12
CA LYS A 144 37.62 -6.22 -25.58
C LYS A 144 38.07 -7.63 -25.21
N ASN A 145 37.14 -8.55 -24.95
CA ASN A 145 37.40 -9.95 -24.61
C ASN A 145 36.62 -10.91 -25.53
N PRO A 146 36.90 -10.96 -26.84
CA PRO A 146 36.21 -11.85 -27.78
C PRO A 146 36.50 -13.35 -27.54
N ALA A 147 37.47 -13.67 -26.67
CA ALA A 147 37.82 -15.04 -26.29
C ALA A 147 36.99 -15.60 -25.12
N ALA A 148 36.12 -14.80 -24.48
CA ALA A 148 35.21 -15.25 -23.42
C ALA A 148 33.82 -15.68 -23.96
N THR A 149 33.53 -15.42 -25.24
CA THR A 149 32.24 -15.71 -25.89
C THR A 149 32.27 -16.89 -26.85
N VAL A 150 33.35 -17.70 -26.85
CA VAL A 150 33.42 -18.91 -27.67
C VAL A 150 33.87 -20.11 -26.82
N ASP A 151 32.95 -21.08 -26.69
CA ASP A 151 33.14 -22.51 -26.43
C ASP A 151 32.61 -23.09 -25.09
N ASN A 152 31.42 -23.72 -25.18
CA ASN A 152 30.93 -24.93 -24.48
C ASN A 152 29.37 -24.91 -24.45
N GLY A 153 28.59 -25.76 -25.11
CA GLY A 153 28.87 -26.92 -25.96
C GLY A 153 27.54 -27.52 -26.39
N GLU A 154 27.24 -27.44 -27.69
CA GLU A 154 26.34 -28.39 -28.34
C GLU A 154 27.20 -29.59 -28.80
N GLU A 155 26.69 -30.81 -28.62
CA GLU A 155 27.30 -32.11 -28.89
C GLU A 155 28.16 -32.74 -27.77
N ARG A 156 27.46 -33.26 -26.76
CA ARG A 156 27.88 -34.51 -26.11
C ARG A 156 26.73 -35.52 -26.09
N LEU A 157 26.76 -36.37 -27.10
CA LEU A 157 26.35 -37.78 -27.12
C LEU A 157 24.99 -38.19 -26.50
N VAL A 158 24.13 -38.65 -27.39
CA VAL A 158 23.03 -39.58 -27.14
C VAL A 158 23.51 -40.83 -26.37
N SER A 159 23.03 -41.02 -25.14
CA SER A 159 22.74 -42.32 -24.47
C SER A 159 22.27 -41.96 -23.04
N TYR A 160 21.02 -42.11 -22.63
CA TYR A 160 20.33 -43.38 -22.40
C TYR A 160 18.82 -43.09 -22.29
N LEU A 161 18.03 -43.67 -23.18
CA LEU A 161 16.67 -44.11 -22.87
C LEU A 161 16.58 -45.55 -23.36
N ASP A 162 16.74 -46.52 -22.45
CA ASP A 162 15.93 -47.75 -22.48
C ASP A 162 16.02 -48.54 -21.15
N SER A 163 14.89 -48.54 -20.41
CA SER A 163 14.30 -49.61 -19.58
C SER A 163 15.05 -50.25 -18.38
N PRO A 164 14.38 -51.08 -17.53
CA PRO A 164 13.09 -50.94 -16.83
C PRO A 164 13.20 -51.28 -15.31
N GLY A 165 12.19 -50.95 -14.49
CA GLY A 165 11.89 -51.72 -13.25
C GLY A 165 12.17 -51.06 -11.88
N GLU A 166 11.08 -50.96 -11.11
CA GLU A 166 10.94 -51.22 -9.67
C GLU A 166 11.53 -50.29 -8.59
N SER A 167 10.57 -49.75 -7.81
CA SER A 167 10.49 -49.72 -6.35
C SER A 167 11.33 -48.71 -5.55
N GLY A 168 10.62 -47.77 -4.93
CA GLY A 168 11.17 -46.86 -3.92
C GLY A 168 10.15 -45.83 -3.42
N THR A 169 9.12 -46.32 -2.74
CA THR A 169 8.10 -45.59 -1.99
C THR A 169 8.65 -44.48 -1.08
N PHE A 170 8.10 -43.26 -1.12
CA PHE A 170 7.77 -42.54 0.11
C PHE A 170 6.66 -41.49 -0.08
N ASP A 171 5.79 -41.43 0.92
CA ASP A 171 4.40 -41.00 0.89
C ASP A 171 4.14 -39.50 0.72
N ARG A 172 3.15 -39.24 -0.16
CA ARG A 172 2.31 -38.06 -0.22
C ARG A 172 1.35 -38.08 0.97
N ARG A 173 1.52 -37.17 1.93
CA ARG A 173 0.48 -36.85 2.92
C ARG A 173 -0.14 -35.49 2.65
N GLU A 174 -1.47 -35.55 2.68
CA GLU A 174 -2.44 -34.50 2.44
C GLU A 174 -2.27 -33.30 3.37
N SER A 175 -2.45 -32.11 2.80
CA SER A 175 -2.95 -30.95 3.52
C SER A 175 -3.83 -30.17 2.53
N GLU A 176 -5.00 -30.73 2.25
CA GLU A 176 -6.14 -29.94 1.80
C GLU A 176 -6.57 -29.00 2.94
N GLY A 177 -6.77 -27.72 2.62
CA GLY A 177 -7.51 -26.82 3.50
C GLY A 177 -6.92 -25.43 3.64
N LEU A 178 -6.91 -24.64 2.56
CA LEU A 178 -7.17 -23.19 2.66
C LEU A 178 -7.47 -22.57 1.28
N LEU A 179 -8.45 -23.12 0.55
CA LEU A 179 -8.92 -22.49 -0.68
C LEU A 179 -10.44 -22.59 -0.76
N HIS A 180 -11.10 -21.86 0.14
CA HIS A 180 -12.53 -21.59 -0.01
C HIS A 180 -12.90 -20.23 0.56
N GLY A 181 -13.41 -19.36 -0.31
CA GLY A 181 -14.39 -18.35 0.07
C GLY A 181 -13.86 -16.96 0.36
N PHE A 182 -13.41 -16.24 -0.67
CA PHE A 182 -13.70 -14.80 -0.75
C PHE A 182 -14.11 -14.44 -2.17
N SER A 183 -15.40 -14.64 -2.45
CA SER A 183 -16.06 -14.10 -3.64
C SER A 183 -16.27 -12.61 -3.43
N ALA A 184 -15.33 -11.79 -3.90
CA ALA A 184 -15.51 -10.34 -3.95
C ALA A 184 -16.36 -9.99 -5.18
N THR A 185 -17.67 -10.00 -4.99
CA THR A 185 -18.59 -9.24 -5.84
C THR A 185 -18.36 -7.75 -5.58
N GLY A 186 -17.95 -6.99 -6.58
CA GLY A 186 -18.00 -5.52 -6.48
C GLY A 186 -17.04 -4.77 -7.38
N ASP A 187 -17.49 -4.54 -8.60
CA ASP A 187 -17.16 -3.37 -9.42
C ASP A 187 -15.79 -3.36 -10.13
N HIS A 188 -15.64 -4.28 -11.10
CA HIS A 188 -14.78 -4.06 -12.25
C HIS A 188 -15.39 -2.93 -13.11
N SER A 189 -15.18 -1.69 -12.69
CA SER A 189 -15.33 -0.56 -13.60
C SER A 189 -14.27 -0.71 -14.69
N ASN A 190 -14.73 -1.18 -15.85
CA ASN A 190 -13.97 -1.41 -17.07
C ASN A 190 -13.05 -0.21 -17.40
N LEU A 191 -11.75 -0.38 -17.14
CA LEU A 191 -10.67 0.42 -17.70
C LEU A 191 -9.66 -0.50 -18.40
N PHE A 192 -10.11 -1.33 -19.33
CA PHE A 192 -9.24 -2.12 -20.20
C PHE A 192 -9.81 -1.99 -21.62
N ILE A 193 -9.20 -1.16 -22.48
CA ILE A 193 -7.98 -1.44 -23.26
C ILE A 193 -8.22 -2.67 -24.12
N ASP A 194 -8.15 -2.43 -25.43
CA ASP A 194 -8.33 -3.40 -26.50
C ASP A 194 -7.66 -4.76 -26.22
N ASN A 195 -8.33 -5.82 -26.68
CA ASN A 195 -7.89 -7.21 -26.62
C ASN A 195 -6.60 -7.43 -27.42
N ASP A 196 -5.45 -7.18 -26.80
CA ASP A 196 -4.21 -7.89 -27.08
C ASP A 196 -3.74 -8.54 -25.79
N VAL A 197 -3.44 -9.83 -25.86
CA VAL A 197 -3.09 -10.75 -24.76
C VAL A 197 -2.15 -10.07 -23.76
N VAL A 198 -2.70 -9.59 -22.64
CA VAL A 198 -1.89 -9.11 -21.51
C VAL A 198 -1.14 -10.31 -20.97
N ASP A 199 0.19 -10.23 -20.94
CA ASP A 199 1.06 -11.25 -20.37
C ASP A 199 0.60 -11.57 -18.92
N PRO A 200 0.41 -12.86 -18.55
CA PRO A 200 0.01 -13.25 -17.20
C PRO A 200 0.82 -12.60 -16.07
N LEU A 201 2.11 -12.33 -16.29
CA LEU A 201 2.96 -11.64 -15.29
C LEU A 201 2.65 -10.14 -15.18
N GLN A 202 2.20 -9.51 -16.26
CA GLN A 202 1.72 -8.13 -16.24
C GLN A 202 0.38 -8.02 -15.53
N GLU A 203 -0.53 -8.99 -15.71
CA GLU A 203 -1.80 -9.05 -14.97
C GLU A 203 -1.54 -9.18 -13.45
N GLN A 204 -0.64 -10.08 -13.05
CA GLN A 204 -0.25 -10.25 -11.65
C GLN A 204 0.39 -8.97 -11.08
N THR A 205 1.17 -8.24 -11.87
CA THR A 205 1.73 -6.93 -11.50
C THR A 205 0.63 -5.90 -11.20
N LEU A 206 -0.44 -5.87 -12.00
CA LEU A 206 -1.56 -4.95 -11.79
C LEU A 206 -2.35 -5.32 -10.53
N LEU A 207 -2.63 -6.62 -10.33
CA LEU A 207 -3.30 -7.12 -9.13
C LEU A 207 -2.54 -6.76 -7.86
N LEU A 208 -1.22 -6.99 -7.83
CA LEU A 208 -0.40 -6.65 -6.67
C LEU A 208 -0.42 -5.16 -6.36
N LYS A 209 -0.37 -4.29 -7.38
CA LYS A 209 -0.48 -2.84 -7.19
C LYS A 209 -1.82 -2.44 -6.55
N ASP A 210 -2.91 -3.07 -6.97
CA ASP A 210 -4.22 -2.84 -6.36
C ASP A 210 -4.29 -3.31 -4.91
N TYR A 211 -3.70 -4.47 -4.59
CA TYR A 211 -3.66 -4.94 -3.21
C TYR A 211 -2.77 -4.08 -2.31
N ILE A 212 -1.61 -3.62 -2.80
CA ILE A 212 -0.75 -2.66 -2.08
C ILE A 212 -1.54 -1.38 -1.79
N ARG A 213 -2.28 -0.88 -2.79
CA ARG A 213 -3.14 0.30 -2.64
C ARG A 213 -4.19 0.07 -1.56
N GLN A 214 -4.92 -1.04 -1.61
CA GLN A 214 -5.96 -1.36 -0.61
C GLN A 214 -5.37 -1.48 0.80
N ALA A 215 -4.27 -2.24 0.96
CA ALA A 215 -3.59 -2.39 2.24
C ALA A 215 -3.16 -1.04 2.83
N THR A 216 -2.63 -0.15 1.99
CA THR A 216 -2.21 1.20 2.41
C THR A 216 -3.39 2.10 2.79
N LEU A 217 -4.50 2.05 2.03
CA LEU A 217 -5.71 2.83 2.34
C LEU A 217 -6.45 2.36 3.60
N GLU A 218 -6.18 1.12 4.01
CA GLU A 218 -6.65 0.52 5.27
C GLU A 218 -5.63 0.66 6.42
N GLY A 219 -4.44 1.20 6.16
CA GLY A 219 -3.38 1.35 7.14
C GLY A 219 -2.73 0.03 7.59
N ARG A 220 -2.80 -1.03 6.77
CA ARG A 220 -2.10 -2.31 6.96
C ARG A 220 -0.72 -2.24 6.30
N LEU A 221 0.21 -1.55 6.96
CA LEU A 221 1.55 -1.29 6.42
C LEU A 221 2.42 -2.54 6.30
N ASP A 222 2.27 -3.48 7.23
CA ASP A 222 2.89 -4.79 7.22
C ASP A 222 2.52 -5.60 5.97
N VAL A 223 1.23 -5.60 5.62
CA VAL A 223 0.73 -6.26 4.41
C VAL A 223 1.23 -5.53 3.16
N ALA A 224 1.22 -4.20 3.16
CA ALA A 224 1.73 -3.41 2.04
C ALA A 224 3.23 -3.69 1.79
N GLU A 225 4.04 -3.78 2.84
CA GLU A 225 5.47 -4.13 2.76
C GLU A 225 5.71 -5.51 2.14
N CYS A 226 4.95 -6.51 2.58
CA CYS A 226 5.05 -7.86 2.05
C CYS A 226 4.72 -7.90 0.55
N LEU A 227 3.63 -7.23 0.15
CA LEU A 227 3.20 -7.15 -1.24
C LEU A 227 4.17 -6.33 -2.10
N GLU A 228 4.77 -5.27 -1.56
CA GLU A 228 5.82 -4.50 -2.24
C GLU A 228 7.06 -5.35 -2.51
N SER A 229 7.46 -6.22 -1.57
CA SER A 229 8.56 -7.16 -1.78
C SER A 229 8.23 -8.16 -2.90
N ASN A 230 7.03 -8.73 -2.88
CA ASN A 230 6.62 -9.67 -3.93
C ASN A 230 6.52 -9.00 -5.31
N LEU A 231 6.05 -7.74 -5.37
CA LEU A 231 6.03 -6.98 -6.61
C LEU A 231 7.44 -6.74 -7.14
N LYS A 232 8.40 -6.46 -6.26
CA LYS A 232 9.80 -6.26 -6.63
C LYS A 232 10.41 -7.54 -7.23
N GLU A 233 10.14 -8.69 -6.63
CA GLU A 233 10.58 -10.00 -7.13
C GLU A 233 9.97 -10.29 -8.51
N LEU A 234 8.66 -10.05 -8.68
CA LEU A 234 7.96 -10.24 -9.96
C LEU A 234 8.53 -9.35 -11.08
N LEU A 235 8.83 -8.09 -10.77
CA LEU A 235 9.45 -7.18 -11.74
C LEU A 235 10.86 -7.63 -12.14
N GLN A 236 11.64 -8.19 -11.21
CA GLN A 236 12.95 -8.77 -11.52
C GLN A 236 12.83 -10.00 -12.41
N GLU A 237 11.82 -10.85 -12.18
CA GLU A 237 11.57 -12.02 -13.03
C GLU A 237 11.19 -11.63 -14.46
N ILE A 238 10.30 -10.63 -14.62
CA ILE A 238 9.95 -10.08 -15.95
C ILE A 238 11.20 -9.55 -16.65
N GLU A 239 12.07 -8.83 -15.93
CA GLU A 239 13.32 -8.33 -16.49
C GLU A 239 14.25 -9.46 -16.94
N MET A 240 14.37 -10.54 -16.16
CA MET A 240 15.17 -11.71 -16.55
C MET A 240 14.62 -12.37 -17.81
N GLN A 241 13.30 -12.54 -17.93
CA GLN A 241 12.66 -13.12 -19.11
C GLN A 241 12.86 -12.27 -20.38
N GLN A 242 12.85 -10.94 -20.23
CA GLN A 242 13.16 -9.99 -21.31
C GLN A 242 14.65 -9.99 -21.69
N ARG A 243 15.56 -10.33 -20.78
CA ARG A 243 16.99 -10.46 -21.04
C ARG A 243 17.34 -11.79 -21.72
N SER A 244 16.56 -12.85 -21.51
CA SER A 244 16.76 -14.19 -22.10
C SER A 244 16.08 -14.42 -23.44
N SER A 245 15.26 -13.46 -23.90
CA SER A 245 14.57 -13.47 -25.20
C SER A 245 15.30 -12.62 -26.22
#